data_AF-A0AA86MYV7-F1
#
_entry.id   AF-A0AA86MYV7-F1
#
_cell.length_a   1.000
_cell.length_b   1.000
_cell.length_c   1.000
_cell.angle_alpha   90.00
_cell.angle_beta   90.00
_cell.angle_gamma   90.00
#
_symmetry.space_group_name_H-M   'P 1'
#
loop_
_entity.id
_entity.type
_entity.pdbx_description
1 polymer ?
#
loop_
_entity_poly.entity_id
_entity_poly.type
_entity_poly.pdbx_seq_one_letter_code
_entity_poly.pdbx_strand_id
1 'polypeptide(L)' 'MTGLAQGDLTLLSGAILMGLALLSGALGGAVGGILVGGKVLGNELAAMMGAFFGPVASIPGVFVGLLILALLM' A
#
# COMPACT_ATOMS: atom_id res chain seq x y z
N MET A 1 6.34 2.47 25.15
CA MET A 1 6.62 2.67 23.71
C MET A 1 6.11 1.42 23.00
N THR A 2 5.27 1.52 21.98
CA THR A 2 4.82 0.35 21.21
C THR A 2 6.01 -0.24 20.44
N GLY A 3 6.09 -1.58 20.28
CA GLY A 3 7.23 -2.25 19.63
C GLY A 3 7.56 -1.72 18.22
N LEU A 4 6.57 -1.20 17.49
CA LEU A 4 6.76 -0.49 16.20
C LEU A 4 7.74 0.68 16.28
N ALA A 5 7.69 1.47 17.36
CA ALA A 5 8.58 2.63 17.54
C ALA A 5 10.01 2.23 17.93
N GLN A 6 10.19 0.97 18.35
CA GLN A 6 11.48 0.41 18.74
C GLN A 6 12.12 -0.44 17.62
N GLY A 7 11.42 -0.62 16.49
CA GLY A 7 11.90 -1.38 15.34
C GLY A 7 11.65 -2.88 15.41
N ASP A 8 10.86 -3.36 16.38
CA ASP A 8 10.58 -4.79 16.53
C ASP A 8 9.57 -5.28 15.48
N LEU A 9 10.02 -6.26 14.67
CA LEU A 9 9.21 -7.00 13.72
C LEU A 9 8.37 -8.08 14.42
N THR A 10 7.23 -7.67 14.93
CA THR A 10 6.19 -8.57 15.45
C THR A 10 5.05 -8.77 14.44
N LEU A 11 4.23 -9.81 14.62
CA LEU A 11 3.05 -10.04 13.77
C LEU A 11 2.12 -8.81 13.71
N LEU A 12 1.94 -8.12 14.85
CA LEU A 12 1.13 -6.91 14.93
C LEU A 12 1.73 -5.75 14.12
N SER A 13 3.06 -5.55 14.21
CA SER A 13 3.75 -4.52 13.45
C SER A 13 3.67 -4.77 11.93
N GLY A 14 3.86 -6.02 11.49
CA GLY A 14 3.73 -6.41 10.09
C GLY A 14 2.30 -6.21 9.57
N ALA A 15 1.29 -6.57 10.36
CA ALA A 15 -0.12 -6.33 10.00
C ALA A 15 -0.43 -4.82 9.85
N ILE A 16 0.09 -3.98 10.74
CA ILE A 16 -0.07 -2.52 10.66
C ILE A 16 0.59 -1.97 9.39
N LEU A 17 1.82 -2.41 9.07
CA LEU A 17 2.53 -1.98 7.87
C LEU A 17 1.83 -2.44 6.59
N MET A 18 1.25 -3.65 6.57
CA MET A 18 0.42 -4.13 5.47
C MET A 18 -0.88 -3.32 5.33
N GLY A 19 -1.49 -2.92 6.45
CA GLY A 19 -2.63 -1.99 6.44
C GLY A 19 -2.27 -0.63 5.84
N LEU A 20 -1.10 -0.08 6.19
CA LEU A 20 -0.57 1.14 5.60
C LEU A 20 -0.25 0.97 4.11
N ALA A 21 0.25 -0.21 3.70
CA ALA A 21 0.48 -0.54 2.30
C ALA A 21 -0.82 -0.51 1.49
N LEU A 22 -1.90 -1.12 2.01
CA LEU A 22 -3.22 -1.09 1.40
C LEU A 22 -3.72 0.36 1.24
N LEU A 23 -3.68 1.16 2.31
CA LEU A 23 -4.17 2.54 2.30
C LEU A 23 -3.36 3.43 1.34
N SER A 24 -2.03 3.38 1.42
CA SER A 24 -1.15 4.17 0.53
C SER A 24 -1.27 3.71 -0.93
N GLY A 25 -1.39 2.41 -1.18
CA GLY A 25 -1.63 1.85 -2.51
C GLY A 25 -2.97 2.30 -3.09
N ALA A 26 -4.04 2.27 -2.29
CA ALA A 26 -5.36 2.74 -2.73
C ALA A 26 -5.37 4.25 -3.01
N LEU A 27 -4.77 5.05 -2.14
CA LEU A 27 -4.70 6.51 -2.34
C LEU A 27 -3.83 6.89 -3.54
N GLY A 28 -2.62 6.34 -3.63
CA GLY A 28 -1.72 6.57 -4.76
C GLY A 28 -2.30 6.04 -6.07
N GLY A 29 -2.94 4.87 -6.02
CA GLY A 29 -3.64 4.26 -7.13
C GLY A 29 -4.81 5.11 -7.63
N ALA A 30 -5.65 5.65 -6.73
CA ALA A 30 -6.75 6.53 -7.09
C ALA A 30 -6.27 7.78 -7.82
N VAL A 31 -5.24 8.44 -7.27
CA VAL A 31 -4.63 9.64 -7.90
C VAL A 31 -4.04 9.28 -9.26
N GLY A 32 -3.27 8.19 -9.36
CA GLY A 32 -2.72 7.70 -10.62
C GLY A 32 -3.81 7.36 -11.65
N GLY A 33 -4.90 6.72 -11.21
CA GLY A 33 -6.05 6.37 -12.04
C GLY A 33 -6.70 7.61 -12.65
N ILE A 34 -6.95 8.64 -11.84
CA ILE A 34 -7.47 9.94 -12.33
C ILE A 34 -6.50 10.55 -13.35
N LEU A 35 -5.19 10.59 -13.06
CA LEU A 35 -4.19 11.20 -13.94
C LEU A 35 -4.08 10.51 -15.30
N VAL A 36 -4.18 9.18 -15.34
CA VAL A 36 -3.98 8.38 -16.56
C VAL A 36 -5.29 8.19 -17.33
N GLY A 37 -6.37 7.80 -16.64
CA GLY A 37 -7.64 7.37 -17.25
C GLY A 37 -8.80 8.35 -17.10
N GLY A 38 -8.67 9.38 -16.26
CA GLY A 38 -9.77 10.29 -15.92
C GLY A 38 -10.38 11.02 -17.12
N LYS A 39 -9.58 11.34 -18.14
CA LYS A 39 -10.06 12.00 -19.37
C LYS A 39 -10.95 11.11 -20.25
N VAL A 40 -10.84 9.79 -20.12
CA VAL A 40 -11.57 8.82 -20.95
C VAL A 40 -12.74 8.20 -20.17
N LEU A 41 -12.52 7.86 -18.90
CA LEU A 41 -13.47 7.13 -18.05
C LEU A 41 -14.29 8.04 -17.13
N GLY A 42 -13.88 9.30 -16.97
CA GLY A 42 -14.34 10.17 -15.90
C GLY A 42 -13.55 9.94 -14.61
N ASN A 43 -13.42 11.01 -13.81
CA ASN A 43 -12.55 10.99 -12.62
C ASN A 43 -12.99 9.97 -11.56
N GLU A 44 -14.29 9.79 -11.37
CA GLU A 44 -14.83 8.94 -10.31
C GLU A 44 -14.57 7.45 -10.60
N LEU A 45 -14.91 6.98 -11.81
CA LEU A 45 -14.62 5.62 -12.22
C LEU A 45 -13.12 5.34 -12.29
N ALA A 46 -12.33 6.30 -12.80
CA ALA A 46 -10.88 6.19 -12.83
C ALA A 46 -10.26 6.11 -11.43
N ALA A 47 -10.78 6.88 -10.46
CA ALA A 47 -10.36 6.83 -9.06
C ALA A 47 -10.71 5.49 -8.42
N MET A 48 -11.93 4.96 -8.65
CA MET A 48 -12.34 3.64 -8.14
C MET A 48 -11.45 2.52 -8.68
N MET A 49 -11.18 2.50 -9.98
CA MET A 49 -10.30 1.49 -10.58
C MET A 49 -8.86 1.62 -10.05
N GLY A 50 -8.37 2.86 -9.97
CA GLY A 50 -7.07 3.15 -9.40
C GLY A 50 -6.94 2.70 -7.94
N ALA A 51 -7.93 3.01 -7.10
CA ALA A 51 -7.95 2.60 -5.69
C ALA A 51 -8.00 1.08 -5.51
N PHE A 52 -8.73 0.38 -6.38
CA PHE A 52 -8.86 -1.07 -6.32
C PHE A 52 -7.57 -1.79 -6.74
N PHE A 53 -6.92 -1.33 -7.81
CA PHE A 53 -5.70 -1.98 -8.34
C PHE A 53 -4.39 -1.43 -7.76
N GLY A 54 -4.38 -0.23 -7.18
CA GLY A 54 -3.19 0.34 -6.53
C GLY A 54 -2.57 -0.57 -5.45
N PRO A 55 -3.38 -1.22 -4.58
CA PRO A 55 -2.90 -2.22 -3.63
C PRO A 55 -2.19 -3.43 -4.22
N VAL A 56 -2.47 -3.78 -5.49
CA VAL A 56 -1.82 -4.92 -6.17
C VAL A 56 -0.32 -4.69 -6.31
N ALA A 57 0.14 -3.45 -6.39
CA ALA A 57 1.57 -3.13 -6.38
C ALA A 57 2.11 -2.93 -4.96
N SER A 58 1.38 -2.19 -4.11
CA SER A 58 1.89 -1.82 -2.78
C SER A 58 1.99 -3.00 -1.82
N ILE A 59 1.01 -3.92 -1.82
CA ILE A 59 0.98 -5.05 -0.90
C ILE A 59 2.15 -6.01 -1.16
N PRO A 60 2.41 -6.49 -2.39
CA PRO A 60 3.57 -7.33 -2.66
C PRO A 60 4.88 -6.61 -2.39
N GLY A 61 4.99 -5.32 -2.73
CA GLY A 61 6.20 -4.53 -2.48
C GLY A 61 6.53 -4.43 -0.99
N VAL A 62 5.54 -4.10 -0.16
CA VAL A 62 5.70 -4.05 1.30
C VAL A 62 5.93 -5.44 1.89
N PHE A 63 5.24 -6.46 1.40
CA PHE A 63 5.46 -7.84 1.85
C PHE A 63 6.91 -8.30 1.62
N VAL A 64 7.46 -8.05 0.42
CA VAL A 64 8.87 -8.35 0.11
C VAL A 64 9.80 -7.52 0.99
N GLY A 65 9.51 -6.24 1.20
CA GLY A 65 10.28 -5.38 2.12
C GLY A 65 10.31 -5.93 3.55
N LEU A 66 9.17 -6.37 4.08
CA LEU A 66 9.07 -7.00 5.39
C LEU A 66 9.84 -8.32 5.46
N LEU A 67 9.76 -9.13 4.41
CA LEU A 67 10.50 -10.40 4.31
C LEU A 67 12.01 -10.17 4.34
N ILE A 68 12.51 -9.20 3.58
CA ILE A 68 13.93 -8.82 3.60
C ILE A 68 14.33 -8.31 4.99
N LEU A 69 13.51 -7.44 5.58
CA LEU A 69 13.80 -6.87 6.89
C LEU A 69 13.85 -7.95 7.98
N ALA A 70 12.97 -8.95 7.89
CA ALA A 70 12.96 -10.12 8.78
C ALA A 70 14.16 -11.08 8.58
N LEU A 71 14.85 -11.02 7.43
CA LEU A 71 16.07 -11.79 7.18
C LEU A 71 17.33 -11.06 7.64
N LEU A 72 17.28 -9.74 7.76
CA LEU A 72 18.42 -8.90 8.15
C LEU A 72 18.51 -8.68 9.67
N MET A 73 17.40 -8.78 10.38
CA MET A 73 17.29 -8.65 11.84
C MET A 73 17.41 -10.01 12.51
#